data_AF-B4E3Z7-F1
#
_entry.id   AF-B4E3Z7-F1
#
_cell.length_a   1.000
_cell.length_b   1.000
_cell.length_c   1.000
_cell.angle_alpha   90.00
_cell.angle_beta   90.00
_cell.angle_gamma   90.00
#
_symmetry.space_group_name_H-M   'P 1'
#
loop_
_entity.id
_entity.type
_entity.pdbx_description
1 polymer ?
#
loop_
_entity_poly.entity_id
_entity_poly.type
_entity_poly.pdbx_seq_one_letter_code
_entity_poly.pdbx_strand_id
1 'polypeptide(L)'
;RTTPSYVSFTDTERLIGDAAKNQAAINPENTVFDAKRLIGRRFDDTTVQADMKHWPFKLVNHGGKPKIQADYKNEMKTFAPEEISSMVLTKMRETAEAYLGQRVKDAVV
;
A
#
# COMPACT_ATOMS: atom_id res chain seq x y z
N ARG A 1 -15.66 -11.20 -7.96
CA ARG A 1 -15.13 -9.84 -8.26
C ARG A 1 -13.88 -9.63 -7.41
N THR A 2 -12.88 -8.89 -7.91
CA THR A 2 -11.58 -8.69 -7.25
C THR A 2 -11.31 -7.20 -7.07
N THR A 3 -10.57 -6.81 -6.03
CA THR A 3 -10.10 -5.44 -5.84
C THR A 3 -8.57 -5.41 -5.92
N PRO A 4 -7.97 -4.53 -6.74
CA PRO A 4 -6.52 -4.42 -6.81
C PRO A 4 -5.89 -4.07 -5.46
N SER A 5 -4.73 -4.65 -5.15
CA SER A 5 -3.96 -4.30 -3.95
C SER A 5 -3.10 -3.06 -4.17
N TYR A 6 -3.77 -1.93 -4.43
CA TYR A 6 -3.15 -0.63 -4.69
C TYR A 6 -3.59 0.37 -3.62
N VAL A 7 -2.66 1.22 -3.19
CA VAL A 7 -2.90 2.35 -2.30
C VAL A 7 -2.23 3.58 -2.91
N SER A 8 -2.99 4.65 -3.13
CA SER A 8 -2.46 5.92 -3.65
C SER A 8 -2.66 7.03 -2.63
N PHE A 9 -1.61 7.81 -2.39
CA PHE A 9 -1.63 8.96 -1.50
C PHE A 9 -1.72 10.24 -2.33
N THR A 10 -2.65 11.11 -1.95
CA THR A 10 -2.87 12.41 -2.59
C THR A 10 -2.87 13.52 -1.54
N ASP A 11 -2.94 14.76 -1.98
CA ASP A 11 -2.93 15.95 -1.11
C ASP A 11 -4.17 16.02 -0.21
N THR A 12 -5.27 15.36 -0.59
CA THR A 12 -6.55 15.43 0.11
C THR A 12 -6.89 14.11 0.80
N GLU A 13 -6.72 13.00 0.09
CA GLU A 13 -7.23 11.70 0.51
C GLU A 13 -6.30 10.53 0.18
N ARG A 14 -6.64 9.38 0.75
CA ARG A 14 -5.99 8.11 0.45
C ARG A 14 -6.95 7.25 -0.34
N LEU A 15 -6.52 6.80 -1.50
CA LEU A 15 -7.30 5.97 -2.40
C LEU A 15 -6.83 4.53 -2.29
N ILE A 16 -7.75 3.59 -2.42
CA ILE A 16 -7.48 2.14 -2.28
C ILE A 16 -8.24 1.40 -3.37
N GLY A 17 -7.62 0.37 -3.94
CA GLY A 17 -8.27 -0.49 -4.93
C GLY A 17 -8.27 0.13 -6.34
N ASP A 18 -9.40 0.02 -7.03
CA ASP A 18 -9.53 0.49 -8.41
C ASP A 18 -9.24 1.99 -8.55
N ALA A 19 -9.67 2.80 -7.57
CA ALA A 19 -9.40 4.24 -7.55
C ALA A 19 -7.89 4.53 -7.52
N ALA A 20 -7.11 3.80 -6.72
CA ALA A 20 -5.66 3.94 -6.67
C ALA A 20 -5.00 3.44 -7.96
N LYS A 21 -5.44 2.29 -8.49
CA LYS A 21 -4.89 1.73 -9.73
C LYS A 21 -5.08 2.66 -10.93
N ASN A 22 -6.25 3.30 -11.04
CA ASN A 22 -6.54 4.21 -12.15
C ASN A 22 -5.65 5.46 -12.15
N GLN A 23 -5.09 5.82 -10.99
CA GLN A 23 -4.22 6.99 -10.84
C GLN A 23 -2.73 6.65 -10.93
N ALA A 24 -2.36 5.37 -11.05
CA ALA A 24 -0.97 4.93 -11.06
C ALA A 24 -0.14 5.56 -12.18
N ALA A 25 -0.77 5.93 -13.31
CA ALA A 25 -0.09 6.62 -14.41
C ALA A 25 0.08 8.14 -14.18
N ILE A 26 -0.78 8.75 -13.35
CA ILE A 26 -0.80 10.19 -13.08
C ILE A 26 0.03 10.52 -11.84
N ASN A 27 -0.04 9.67 -10.82
CA ASN A 27 0.63 9.83 -9.54
C ASN A 27 1.47 8.58 -9.20
N PRO A 28 2.48 8.23 -10.03
CA PRO A 28 3.20 6.96 -9.90
C PRO A 28 4.03 6.86 -8.62
N GLU A 29 4.66 7.94 -8.18
CA GLU A 29 5.56 7.94 -7.02
C GLU A 29 4.83 7.74 -5.68
N ASN A 30 3.55 8.15 -5.61
CA ASN A 30 2.72 8.01 -4.42
C ASN A 30 1.68 6.90 -4.55
N THR A 31 1.73 6.10 -5.63
CA THR A 31 0.84 4.94 -5.83
C THR A 31 1.61 3.65 -5.59
N VAL A 32 1.32 3.04 -4.46
CA VAL A 32 1.98 1.84 -3.95
C VAL A 32 1.21 0.59 -4.38
N PHE A 33 1.96 -0.38 -4.87
CA PHE A 33 1.49 -1.73 -5.19
C PHE A 33 2.57 -2.74 -4.76
N ASP A 34 2.27 -4.03 -4.84
CA ASP A 34 3.22 -5.10 -4.52
C ASP A 34 3.82 -5.04 -3.10
N ALA A 35 3.17 -4.36 -2.16
CA ALA A 35 3.62 -4.27 -0.76
C ALA A 35 3.87 -5.64 -0.10
N LYS A 36 3.16 -6.69 -0.55
CA LYS A 36 3.36 -8.07 -0.11
C LYS A 36 4.78 -8.60 -0.36
N ARG A 37 5.48 -8.10 -1.38
CA ARG A 37 6.88 -8.47 -1.67
C ARG A 37 7.86 -7.95 -0.61
N LEU A 38 7.47 -6.93 0.14
CA LEU A 38 8.30 -6.27 1.16
C LEU A 38 8.03 -6.77 2.59
N ILE A 39 6.86 -7.36 2.86
CA ILE A 39 6.49 -7.82 4.21
C ILE A 39 7.49 -8.86 4.71
N GLY A 40 7.99 -8.65 5.94
CA GLY A 40 8.94 -9.56 6.60
C GLY A 40 10.35 -9.56 6.00
N ARG A 41 10.64 -8.68 5.02
CA ARG A 41 11.96 -8.56 4.38
C ARG A 41 12.81 -7.49 5.05
N ARG A 42 14.13 -7.61 4.90
CA ARG A 42 15.08 -6.56 5.25
C ARG A 42 15.34 -5.66 4.03
N PHE A 43 15.70 -4.40 4.29
CA PHE A 43 15.94 -3.44 3.21
C PHE A 43 17.09 -3.89 2.30
N ASP A 44 18.12 -4.51 2.86
CA ASP A 44 19.31 -5.03 2.17
C ASP A 44 19.11 -6.42 1.52
N ASP A 45 17.91 -7.00 1.58
CA ASP A 45 17.62 -8.26 0.87
C ASP A 45 17.80 -8.05 -0.65
N THR A 46 18.55 -8.94 -1.29
CA THR A 46 18.80 -8.92 -2.75
C THR A 46 17.53 -8.83 -3.58
N THR A 47 16.44 -9.47 -3.14
CA THR A 47 15.16 -9.40 -3.87
C THR A 47 14.52 -8.02 -3.74
N VAL A 48 14.61 -7.40 -2.55
CA VAL A 48 14.10 -6.03 -2.32
C VAL A 48 14.91 -5.03 -3.14
N GLN A 49 16.24 -5.15 -3.16
CA GLN A 49 17.11 -4.28 -3.95
C GLN A 49 16.91 -4.43 -5.46
N ALA A 50 16.57 -5.63 -5.94
CA ALA A 50 16.23 -5.86 -7.34
C ALA A 50 14.85 -5.27 -7.68
N ASP A 51 13.82 -5.59 -6.89
CA ASP A 51 12.44 -5.13 -7.12
C ASP A 51 12.33 -3.59 -7.04
N MET A 52 13.10 -2.95 -6.15
CA MET A 52 13.14 -1.49 -6.00
C MET A 52 13.53 -0.75 -7.29
N LYS A 53 14.25 -1.39 -8.22
CA LYS A 53 14.60 -0.79 -9.52
C LYS A 53 13.41 -0.70 -10.49
N HIS A 54 12.34 -1.44 -10.20
CA HIS A 54 11.16 -1.54 -11.06
C HIS A 54 9.96 -0.79 -10.49
N TRP A 55 10.03 -0.30 -9.26
CA TRP A 55 8.95 0.46 -8.65
C TRP A 55 9.13 1.97 -8.85
N PRO A 56 8.04 2.69 -9.14
CA PRO A 56 8.07 4.15 -9.24
C PRO A 56 8.10 4.84 -7.87
N PHE A 57 7.60 4.16 -6.83
CA PHE A 57 7.58 4.70 -5.46
C PHE A 57 8.91 4.45 -4.75
N LYS A 58 9.24 5.35 -3.82
CA LYS A 58 10.52 5.31 -3.12
C LYS A 58 10.48 4.41 -1.90
N LEU A 59 11.52 3.61 -1.72
CA LEU A 59 11.78 2.90 -0.48
C LEU A 59 12.91 3.56 0.31
N VAL A 60 12.77 3.59 1.64
CA VAL A 60 13.79 4.08 2.56
C VAL A 60 14.14 3.01 3.59
N ASN A 61 15.41 3.00 3.99
CA ASN A 61 15.90 2.11 5.05
C ASN A 61 15.62 2.74 6.41
N HIS A 62 14.82 2.06 7.24
CA HIS A 62 14.55 2.48 8.60
C HIS A 62 14.95 1.37 9.58
N GLY A 63 16.20 1.43 10.07
CA GLY A 63 16.71 0.43 11.02
C GLY A 63 16.81 -0.98 10.42
N GLY A 64 17.17 -1.09 9.13
CA GLY A 64 17.27 -2.35 8.40
C GLY A 64 15.97 -2.85 7.80
N LYS A 65 14.84 -2.16 8.03
CA LYS A 65 13.53 -2.50 7.46
C LYS A 65 13.18 -1.57 6.30
N PRO A 66 12.61 -2.08 5.20
CA PRO A 66 12.14 -1.23 4.11
C PRO A 66 10.84 -0.53 4.51
N LYS A 67 10.79 0.78 4.29
CA LYS A 67 9.55 1.57 4.38
C LYS A 67 9.28 2.27 3.07
N ILE A 68 8.01 2.38 2.70
CA ILE A 68 7.55 3.14 1.54
C ILE A 68 7.47 4.60 1.92
N GLN A 69 8.10 5.48 1.15
CA GLN A 69 8.01 6.92 1.31
C GLN A 69 7.03 7.49 0.27
N ALA A 70 6.05 8.28 0.71
CA ALA A 70 5.07 8.93 -0.15
C ALA A 70 4.72 10.32 0.40
N ASP A 71 4.39 11.25 -0.48
CA ASP A 71 3.74 12.51 -0.11
C ASP A 71 2.26 12.24 0.18
N TYR A 72 1.84 12.61 1.38
CA TYR A 72 0.45 12.53 1.77
C TYR A 72 0.05 13.79 2.53
N LYS A 73 -0.90 14.55 1.96
CA LYS A 73 -1.35 15.84 2.50
C LYS A 73 -0.24 16.88 2.60
N ASN A 74 0.61 16.97 1.56
CA ASN A 74 1.76 17.88 1.50
C ASN A 74 2.80 17.60 2.60
N GLU A 75 2.87 16.36 3.07
CA GLU A 75 3.81 15.91 4.08
C GLU A 75 4.45 14.60 3.61
N MET A 76 5.78 14.55 3.67
CA MET A 76 6.51 13.31 3.41
C MET A 76 6.29 12.33 4.55
N LYS A 77 5.62 11.21 4.27
CA LYS A 77 5.36 10.15 5.24
C LYS A 77 6.07 8.87 4.84
N THR A 78 6.32 8.04 5.86
CA THR A 78 6.87 6.70 5.66
C THR A 78 5.93 5.67 6.23
N PHE A 79 5.69 4.61 5.47
CA PHE A 79 4.77 3.53 5.82
C PHE A 79 5.51 2.20 5.78
N ALA A 80 5.29 1.35 6.77
CA ALA A 80 5.70 -0.03 6.73
C ALA A 80 4.85 -0.80 5.69
N PRO A 81 5.40 -1.85 5.04
CA PRO A 81 4.64 -2.69 4.12
C PRO A 81 3.36 -3.28 4.71
N GLU A 82 3.37 -3.59 6.00
CA GLU A 82 2.23 -4.09 6.76
C GLU A 82 1.13 -3.04 6.90
N GLU A 83 1.48 -1.76 7.05
CA GLU A 83 0.52 -0.66 7.10
C GLU A 83 -0.20 -0.52 5.76
N ILE A 84 0.52 -0.57 4.64
CA ILE A 84 -0.09 -0.55 3.30
C ILE A 84 -1.05 -1.73 3.11
N SER A 85 -0.65 -2.92 3.52
CA SER A 85 -1.50 -4.11 3.42
C SER A 85 -2.73 -4.01 4.32
N SER A 86 -2.61 -3.41 5.51
CA SER A 86 -3.74 -3.16 6.41
C SER A 86 -4.78 -2.21 5.80
N MET A 87 -4.35 -1.23 4.99
CA MET A 87 -5.25 -0.32 4.29
C MET A 87 -6.07 -1.10 3.26
N VAL A 88 -5.44 -2.00 2.51
CA VAL A 88 -6.13 -2.88 1.56
C VAL A 88 -7.13 -3.80 2.29
N LEU A 89 -6.73 -4.42 3.40
CA LEU A 89 -7.61 -5.27 4.21
C LEU A 89 -8.79 -4.49 4.81
N THR A 90 -8.58 -3.22 5.20
CA THR A 90 -9.65 -2.33 5.65
C THR A 90 -10.69 -2.14 4.55
N LYS A 91 -10.27 -1.93 3.30
CA LYS A 91 -11.18 -1.83 2.16
C LYS A 91 -11.95 -3.13 1.91
N MET A 92 -11.32 -4.27 2.12
CA MET A 92 -11.98 -5.58 1.98
C MET A 92 -13.02 -5.79 3.06
N ARG A 93 -12.72 -5.39 4.31
CA ARG A 93 -13.68 -5.37 5.41
C ARG A 93 -14.87 -4.47 5.08
N GLU A 94 -14.63 -3.22 4.66
CA GLU A 94 -15.71 -2.28 4.29
C GLU A 94 -16.61 -2.84 3.19
N THR A 95 -16.02 -3.53 2.21
CA THR A 95 -16.77 -4.16 1.12
C THR A 95 -17.65 -5.31 1.64
N ALA A 96 -17.13 -6.13 2.54
CA ALA A 96 -17.90 -7.19 3.19
C ALA A 96 -19.01 -6.61 4.09
N GLU A 97 -18.71 -5.57 4.86
CA GLU A 97 -19.67 -4.87 5.74
C GLU A 97 -20.81 -4.24 4.93
N ALA A 98 -20.50 -3.60 3.80
CA ALA A 98 -21.51 -3.04 2.90
C ALA A 98 -22.40 -4.13 2.28
N TYR A 99 -21.85 -5.30 1.96
CA TYR A 99 -22.61 -6.43 1.43
C TYR A 99 -23.49 -7.10 2.49
N LEU A 100 -22.96 -7.30 3.70
CA LEU A 100 -23.64 -8.00 4.80
C LEU A 100 -24.57 -7.10 5.62
N GLY A 101 -24.40 -5.78 5.55
CA GLY A 101 -25.16 -4.81 6.34
C GLY A 101 -24.79 -4.79 7.84
N GLN A 102 -23.66 -5.38 8.22
CA GLN A 102 -23.20 -5.47 9.61
C GLN A 102 -21.68 -5.40 9.70
N ARG A 103 -21.18 -5.09 10.91
CA ARG A 103 -19.74 -5.00 11.19
C ARG A 103 -19.06 -6.38 11.12
N VAL A 104 -17.93 -6.47 10.44
CA VAL A 104 -17.11 -7.69 10.31
C VAL A 104 -15.89 -7.56 11.21
N LYS A 105 -15.70 -8.51 12.13
CA LYS A 105 -14.58 -8.50 13.09
C LYS A 105 -13.56 -9.60 12.82
N ASP A 106 -14.02 -10.79 12.51
CA ASP A 106 -13.18 -11.97 12.34
C ASP A 106 -12.88 -12.21 10.85
N ALA A 107 -11.63 -12.61 10.56
CA ALA A 107 -11.18 -12.91 9.20
C ALA A 107 -10.09 -13.98 9.20
N VAL A 108 -10.03 -14.75 8.12
CA VAL A 108 -8.90 -15.63 7.77
C VAL A 108 -8.20 -14.99 6.58
N VAL A 109 -6.89 -14.77 6.69
CA VAL A 109 -6.07 -14.02 5.73
C VAL A 109 -4.92 -14.88 5.21
#